data_AF-W7SAP8-F1
#
_entry.id   AF-W7SAP8-F1
#
_cell.length_a   1.000
_cell.length_b   1.000
_cell.length_c   1.000
_cell.angle_alpha   90.00
_cell.angle_beta   90.00
_cell.angle_gamma   90.00
#
_symmetry.space_group_name_H-M   'P 1'
#
loop_
_entity.id
_entity.type
_entity.pdbx_description
1 polymer ?
#
loop_
_entity_poly.entity_id
_entity_poly.type
_entity_poly.pdbx_seq_one_letter_code
_entity_poly.pdbx_strand_id
1 'polypeptide(L)' 'MKVIENTRLEKIKKALEKYGIYSEEQLKEAIKNMKPLNIGCMVSPVPPKKVLEGQEC' A
#
# COMPACT_ATOMS: atom_id res chain seq x y z
N MET A 1 -8.66 -26.98 -10.58
CA MET A 1 -7.56 -26.09 -10.12
C MET A 1 -8.02 -24.66 -10.32
N LYS A 2 -8.09 -23.84 -9.26
CA LYS A 2 -8.59 -22.46 -9.35
C LYS A 2 -7.53 -21.57 -10.02
N VAL A 3 -7.73 -21.23 -11.29
CA VAL A 3 -6.85 -20.35 -12.08
C VAL A 3 -7.35 -18.90 -11.94
N ILE A 4 -7.48 -18.35 -10.72
CA ILE A 4 -8.00 -16.97 -10.55
C ILE A 4 -7.36 -16.22 -9.35
N GLU A 5 -6.09 -16.47 -9.01
CA GLU A 5 -5.37 -15.69 -7.98
C GLU A 5 -3.92 -15.29 -8.35
N ASN A 6 -3.46 -15.58 -9.56
CA ASN A 6 -2.02 -15.49 -9.89
C ASN A 6 -1.57 -14.11 -10.41
N THR A 7 -2.42 -13.33 -11.07
CA THR A 7 -1.98 -12.12 -11.79
C THR A 7 -1.55 -10.96 -10.88
N ARG A 8 -2.14 -10.80 -9.70
CA ARG A 8 -1.77 -9.71 -8.77
C ARG A 8 -0.46 -10.01 -8.06
N LEU A 9 -0.28 -11.24 -7.59
CA LEU A 9 0.96 -11.70 -6.97
C LEU A 9 2.13 -11.66 -7.95
N GLU A 10 1.93 -12.08 -9.20
CA GLU A 10 2.96 -11.99 -10.24
C GLU A 10 3.36 -10.53 -10.56
N LYS A 11 2.39 -9.61 -10.57
CA LYS A 11 2.69 -8.17 -10.75
C LYS A 11 3.50 -7.61 -9.58
N ILE A 12 3.16 -7.99 -8.34
CA ILE A 12 3.91 -7.59 -7.15
C ILE A 12 5.33 -8.17 -7.20
N LYS A 13 5.47 -9.46 -7.53
CA LYS A 13 6.77 -10.12 -7.67
C LYS A 13 7.65 -9.43 -8.72
N LYS A 14 7.11 -9.19 -9.92
CA LYS A 14 7.82 -8.46 -10.99
C LYS A 14 8.21 -7.04 -10.57
N ALA A 15 7.40 -6.38 -9.75
CA ALA A 15 7.75 -5.06 -9.23
C ALA A 15 8.90 -5.16 -8.23
N LEU A 16 8.84 -6.09 -7.27
CA LEU A 16 9.91 -6.33 -6.30
C LEU A 16 11.24 -6.68 -6.98
N GLU A 17 11.20 -7.50 -8.04
CA GLU A 17 12.38 -7.83 -8.85
C GLU A 17 13.02 -6.60 -9.51
N LYS A 18 12.22 -5.61 -9.95
CA LYS A 18 12.75 -4.34 -10.48
C LYS A 18 13.49 -3.51 -9.43
N TYR A 19 13.14 -3.68 -8.16
CA TYR A 19 13.82 -3.05 -7.03
C TYR A 19 14.95 -3.92 -6.45
N GLY A 20 15.28 -5.06 -7.09
CA GLY A 20 16.35 -5.95 -6.65
C GLY A 20 16.00 -6.81 -5.43
N ILE A 21 14.71 -6.98 -5.13
CA ILE A 21 14.23 -7.78 -4.00
C ILE A 21 13.80 -9.15 -4.52
N TYR A 22 14.56 -10.18 -4.13
CA TYR A 22 14.35 -11.57 -4.56
C TYR A 22 14.06 -12.52 -3.40
N SER A 23 14.29 -12.09 -2.15
CA SER A 23 14.01 -12.87 -0.95
C SER A 23 13.16 -12.12 0.07
N GLU A 24 12.54 -12.87 0.98
CA GLU A 24 11.77 -12.33 2.09
C GLU A 24 12.65 -11.49 3.04
N GLU A 25 13.90 -11.89 3.26
CA GLU A 25 14.85 -11.15 4.11
C GLU A 25 15.17 -9.78 3.53
N GLN A 26 15.42 -9.70 2.21
CA GLN A 26 15.63 -8.45 1.50
C GLN A 26 14.40 -7.55 1.57
N LEU A 27 13.20 -8.12 1.46
CA LEU A 27 11.96 -7.36 1.60
C LEU A 27 11.81 -6.77 3.01
N LYS A 28 12.07 -7.58 4.05
CA LYS A 28 12.01 -7.13 5.44
C LYS A 28 13.02 -6.01 5.72
N GLU A 29 14.24 -6.13 5.21
CA GLU A 29 15.26 -5.11 5.34
C GLU A 29 14.89 -3.82 4.60
N ALA A 30 14.38 -3.93 3.36
CA ALA A 30 13.91 -2.78 2.59
C ALA A 30 12.77 -2.03 3.30
N ILE A 31 11.82 -2.76 3.91
CA ILE A 31 10.73 -2.15 4.70
C ILE A 31 11.28 -1.44 5.94
N LYS A 32 12.25 -2.04 6.65
CA LYS A 32 12.87 -1.42 7.84
C LYS A 32 13.61 -0.13 7.50
N ASN A 33 14.27 -0.09 6.34
CA ASN A 33 15.01 1.07 5.84
C ASN A 33 14.12 2.10 5.12
N MET A 34 12.83 1.80 4.93
CA MET A 34 11.90 2.70 4.26
C MET A 34 11.64 3.93 5.15
N LYS A 35 11.72 5.12 4.56
CA LYS A 35 11.32 6.35 5.26
C LYS A 35 9.85 6.26 5.67
N PRO A 36 9.47 6.77 6.86
CA PRO A 36 8.09 6.83 7.25
C PRO A 36 7.30 7.59 6.16
N LEU A 37 6.27 6.93 5.63
CA LEU A 37 5.40 7.54 4.64
C LEU A 37 4.59 8.63 5.35
N ASN A 38 4.79 9.88 4.93
CA ASN A 38 3.91 10.96 5.36
C ASN A 38 2.58 10.83 4.61
N ILE A 39 1.72 9.94 5.09
CA ILE A 39 0.39 9.73 4.52
C ILE A 39 -0.56 10.92 4.78
N GLY A 40 -0.17 11.86 5.66
CA GLY A 40 -0.99 13.02 6.01
C GLY A 40 -1.30 13.94 4.82
N CYS A 41 -0.47 13.94 3.78
CA CYS A 41 -0.73 14.65 2.53
C CYS A 41 -1.52 13.84 1.49
N MET A 42 -1.67 12.53 1.71
CA MET A 42 -2.38 11.61 0.80
C MET A 42 -3.79 11.27 1.28
N VAL A 43 -4.17 11.74 2.48
CA VAL A 43 -5.49 11.53 3.06
C VAL A 43 -6.22 12.85 3.18
N SER A 44 -7.49 12.88 2.79
CA SER A 44 -8.35 14.01 3.10
C SER A 44 -8.54 14.08 4.62
N PRO A 45 -8.47 15.28 5.22
CA PRO A 45 -8.73 15.42 6.64
C PRO A 45 -10.14 14.93 6.96
N VAL A 46 -10.27 14.13 8.03
CA VAL A 46 -11.59 13.69 8.49
C VAL A 46 -12.34 14.93 8.99
N PRO A 47 -13.53 15.25 8.43
CA PRO A 47 -14.27 16.41 8.88
C PRO A 47 -14.68 16.24 10.34
N PRO A 48 -14.66 17.32 11.15
CA PRO A 48 -15.07 17.24 12.54
C PRO A 48 -16.55 16.84 12.63
N LYS A 49 -16.90 16.09 13.68
CA LYS A 49 -18.23 15.47 13.90
C LYS A 49 -19.44 16.40 13.68
N LYS A 50 -19.27 17.71 13.85
CA LYS A 50 -20.30 18.74 13.64
C LYS A 50 -20.67 18.98 12.16
N VAL A 51 -19.90 18.47 11.20
CA VAL A 51 -20.14 18.61 9.75
C VAL A 51 -20.87 17.38 9.18
N LEU A 52 -20.91 16.27 9.91
CA LEU A 52 -21.48 15.00 9.44
C LEU A 52 -23.02 14.93 9.53
N GLU A 53 -23.67 15.92 10.15
CA GLU A 53 -25.14 15.96 10.26
C GLU A 53 -25.83 16.70 9.09
N GLY A 54 -25.07 17.12 8.06
CA GLY A 54 -25.63 17.93 6.97
C GLY A 54 -25.07 17.67 5.58
N GLN A 55 -24.47 16.51 5.33
CA GLN A 55 -23.93 16.18 4.01
C GLN A 55 -24.71 15.00 3.39
N GLU A 56 -25.87 15.31 2.83
CA GLU A 56 -26.41 14.58 1.68
C GLU A 56 -25.73 15.14 0.42
N CYS A 57 -24.96 14.30 -0.27
CA CYS A 57 -24.66 14.30 -1.71
C CYS A 57 -23.80 13.07 -2.01
#